data_AF-A0AAV0HYM9-F1
#
_entry.id   AF-A0AAV0HYM9-F1
#
_cell.length_a   1.000
_cell.length_b   1.000
_cell.length_c   1.000
_cell.angle_alpha   90.00
_cell.angle_beta   90.00
_cell.angle_gamma   90.00
#
_symmetry.space_group_name_H-M   'P 1'
#
loop_
_entity.id
_entity.type
_entity.pdbx_description
1 polymer ?
#
loop_
_entity_poly.entity_id
_entity_poly.type
_entity_poly.pdbx_seq_one_letter_code
_entity_poly.pdbx_strand_id
1 'polypeptide(L)'
;MAIGAGGIRPCSLAFGADQLSDPTNPRNERTLQTFFSWYYASIGISVIVSALAIVAIQDQFGWVIGFGVPVALMVLSAVLFLIGSPAYVRVPGDSTLLTSFGRVVVGAWRNRGLTVPPRDSDRWVCGQESKLVRPTDKWRYIYI
;
A
#
# COMPACT_ATOMS: atom_id res chain seq x y z
N MET A 1 2.26 -10.66 -15.40
CA MET A 1 1.59 -9.38 -15.02
C MET A 1 1.18 -9.35 -13.53
N ALA A 2 1.96 -9.89 -12.59
CA ALA A 2 1.55 -9.92 -11.17
C ALA A 2 2.30 -8.89 -10.32
N ILE A 3 3.63 -8.86 -10.44
CA ILE A 3 4.51 -8.04 -9.59
C ILE A 3 4.32 -6.54 -9.90
N GLY A 4 4.34 -6.14 -11.18
CA GLY A 4 4.17 -4.73 -11.57
C GLY A 4 2.78 -4.17 -11.27
N ALA A 5 1.72 -4.94 -11.54
CA ALA A 5 0.34 -4.51 -11.29
C ALA A 5 0.02 -4.40 -9.78
N GLY A 6 0.62 -5.28 -8.96
CA GLY A 6 0.44 -5.28 -7.51
C GLY A 6 1.13 -4.11 -6.80
N GLY A 7 2.25 -3.62 -7.32
CA GLY A 7 2.99 -2.48 -6.73
C GLY A 7 2.46 -1.12 -7.16
N ILE A 8 2.17 -0.93 -8.45
CA ILE A 8 1.83 0.40 -9.00
C ILE A 8 0.52 0.94 -8.40
N ARG A 9 -0.48 0.08 -8.22
CA ARG A 9 -1.81 0.48 -7.71
C ARG A 9 -1.76 1.08 -6.31
N PRO A 10 -1.26 0.39 -5.26
CA PRO A 10 -1.18 0.97 -3.93
C PRO A 10 -0.21 2.15 -3.86
N CYS A 11 0.91 2.11 -4.59
CA CYS A 11 1.87 3.22 -4.62
C CYS A 11 1.28 4.48 -5.25
N SER A 12 0.51 4.36 -6.34
CA SER A 12 -0.14 5.50 -6.99
C SER A 12 -1.19 6.18 -6.11
N LEU A 13 -1.94 5.39 -5.35
CA LEU A 13 -2.96 5.90 -4.44
C LEU A 13 -2.36 6.59 -3.23
N ALA A 14 -1.35 5.99 -2.60
CA ALA A 14 -0.60 6.58 -1.51
C ALA A 14 0.07 7.90 -1.94
N PHE A 15 0.74 7.89 -3.10
CA PHE A 15 1.33 9.09 -3.67
C PHE A 15 0.29 10.20 -3.93
N GLY A 16 -0.86 9.88 -4.53
CA GLY A 16 -1.92 10.85 -4.75
C GLY A 16 -2.49 11.43 -3.44
N ALA A 17 -2.59 10.60 -2.40
CA ALA A 17 -3.00 11.06 -1.07
C ALA A 17 -1.96 11.99 -0.45
N ASP A 18 -0.67 11.66 -0.54
CA ASP A 18 0.43 12.50 -0.03
C ASP A 18 0.47 13.87 -0.73
N GLN A 19 0.12 13.92 -2.02
CA GLN A 19 0.04 15.18 -2.78
C GLN A 19 -1.13 16.08 -2.35
N LEU A 20 -2.23 15.50 -1.86
CA LEU A 20 -3.44 16.22 -1.45
C LEU A 20 -3.50 16.45 0.06
N SER A 21 -2.67 15.74 0.83
CA SER A 21 -2.63 15.87 2.28
C SER A 21 -1.96 17.18 2.66
N ASP A 22 -2.76 18.13 3.12
CA ASP A 22 -2.26 19.38 3.69
C ASP A 22 -2.66 19.49 5.17
N PRO A 23 -1.71 19.26 6.11
CA PRO A 23 -2.00 19.29 7.53
C PRO A 23 -2.35 20.69 8.06
N THR A 24 -2.09 21.75 7.29
CA THR A 24 -2.43 23.12 7.67
C THR A 24 -3.88 23.49 7.34
N ASN A 25 -4.54 22.70 6.49
CA ASN A 25 -5.89 22.96 6.02
C ASN A 25 -6.94 22.23 6.87
N PRO A 26 -7.90 22.94 7.49
CA PRO A 26 -8.95 22.32 8.32
C PRO A 26 -9.94 21.46 7.52
N ARG A 27 -9.90 21.53 6.18
CA ARG A 27 -10.74 20.74 5.27
C ARG A 27 -10.03 19.54 4.65
N ASN A 28 -8.79 19.26 5.07
CA ASN A 28 -7.95 18.20 4.51
C ASN A 28 -8.68 16.85 4.43
N GLU A 29 -9.33 16.44 5.52
CA GLU A 29 -10.07 15.18 5.59
C GLU A 29 -11.17 15.08 4.53
N ARG A 30 -11.92 16.17 4.31
CA ARG A 30 -13.01 16.22 3.32
C ARG A 30 -12.48 16.15 1.89
N THR A 31 -11.34 16.81 1.63
CA THR A 31 -10.66 16.77 0.33
C THR A 31 -10.18 15.35 0.03
N LEU A 32 -9.52 14.69 0.99
CA LEU A 32 -9.05 13.31 0.85
C LEU A 32 -10.22 12.33 0.67
N GLN A 33 -11.29 12.44 1.45
CA GLN A 33 -12.48 11.58 1.29
C GLN A 33 -13.12 11.74 -0.10
N THR A 34 -13.21 12.97 -0.59
CA THR A 34 -13.76 13.26 -1.92
C THR A 34 -12.86 12.69 -3.01
N PHE A 35 -11.53 12.79 -2.85
CA PHE A 35 -10.55 12.16 -3.74
C PHE A 35 -10.71 10.64 -3.79
N PHE A 36 -10.76 9.97 -2.63
CA PHE A 36 -10.95 8.51 -2.59
C PHE A 36 -12.29 8.10 -3.21
N SER A 37 -13.38 8.80 -2.91
CA SER A 37 -14.69 8.53 -3.49
C SER A 37 -14.68 8.61 -5.02
N TRP A 38 -14.14 9.70 -5.58
CA TRP A 38 -13.99 9.87 -7.03
C TRP A 38 -13.04 8.86 -7.65
N TYR A 39 -11.95 8.51 -6.97
CA TYR A 39 -11.00 7.50 -7.43
C TYR A 39 -11.69 6.14 -7.60
N TYR A 40 -12.42 5.66 -6.60
CA TYR A 40 -13.15 4.39 -6.69
C TYR A 40 -14.28 4.42 -7.73
N ALA A 41 -15.00 5.54 -7.84
CA ALA A 41 -16.00 5.71 -8.88
C ALA A 41 -15.38 5.62 -10.29
N SER A 42 -14.24 6.28 -10.51
CA SER A 42 -13.53 6.26 -11.80
C SER A 42 -13.01 4.87 -12.17
N ILE A 43 -12.53 4.09 -11.20
CA ILE A 43 -12.11 2.70 -11.42
C ILE A 43 -13.29 1.85 -11.83
N GLY A 44 -14.43 1.98 -11.14
CA GLY A 44 -15.65 1.25 -11.50
C GLY A 44 -16.08 1.50 -12.94
N ILE A 45 -16.12 2.78 -13.35
CA ILE A 45 -16.44 3.17 -14.73
C ILE A 45 -15.39 2.63 -15.71
N SER A 46 -14.11 2.75 -15.38
CA SER A 46 -13.01 2.27 -16.23
C SER A 46 -13.09 0.76 -16.46
N VAL A 47 -13.43 -0.05 -15.45
CA VAL A 47 -13.59 -1.50 -15.60
C VAL A 47 -14.76 -1.82 -16.53
N ILE A 48 -15.90 -1.14 -16.39
CA ILE A 48 -17.06 -1.33 -17.27
C ILE A 48 -16.71 -0.97 -18.72
N VAL A 49 -16.11 0.21 -18.94
CA VAL A 49 -15.71 0.67 -20.26
C VAL A 49 -14.64 -0.26 -20.86
N SER A 50 -13.67 -0.70 -20.06
CA SER A 50 -12.62 -1.62 -20.50
C SER A 50 -13.20 -2.97 -20.92
N ALA A 51 -14.16 -3.51 -20.17
CA ALA A 51 -14.80 -4.77 -20.51
C ALA A 51 -15.59 -4.67 -21.83
N LEU A 52 -16.23 -3.54 -22.09
CA LEU A 52 -17.00 -3.32 -23.32
C LEU A 52 -16.08 -3.03 -24.52
N ALA A 53 -15.14 -2.11 -24.37
CA ALA A 53 -14.31 -1.61 -25.46
C ALA A 53 -13.21 -2.61 -25.86
N ILE A 54 -12.53 -3.24 -24.89
CA ILE A 54 -11.44 -4.17 -25.21
C ILE A 54 -11.98 -5.42 -25.91
N VAL A 55 -13.13 -5.95 -25.46
CA VAL A 55 -13.75 -7.13 -26.09
C VAL A 55 -14.16 -6.81 -27.53
N ALA A 56 -14.78 -5.65 -27.78
CA ALA A 56 -15.15 -5.24 -29.14
C ALA A 56 -13.92 -5.07 -30.05
N ILE A 57 -12.82 -4.51 -29.54
CA ILE A 57 -11.59 -4.32 -30.32
C ILE A 57 -10.88 -5.65 -30.57
N GLN A 58 -10.83 -6.55 -29.58
CA GLN A 58 -10.21 -7.86 -29.72
C GLN A 58 -10.94 -8.74 -30.74
N ASP A 59 -12.27 -8.67 -30.78
CA ASP A 59 -13.09 -9.44 -31.71
C ASP A 59 -12.94 -8.96 -33.16
N GLN A 60 -12.80 -7.65 -33.38
CA GLN A 60 -12.72 -7.09 -34.75
C GLN A 60 -11.29 -6.91 -35.30
N PHE A 61 -10.31 -6.57 -34.46
CA PHE A 61 -8.96 -6.19 -34.87
C PHE A 61 -7.88 -7.17 -34.39
N GLY A 62 -8.26 -8.19 -33.62
CA GLY A 62 -7.36 -9.23 -33.14
C GLY A 62 -6.50 -8.82 -31.94
N TRP A 63 -5.84 -9.83 -31.37
CA TRP A 63 -5.14 -9.74 -30.08
C TRP A 63 -3.96 -8.77 -30.06
N VAL A 64 -3.25 -8.61 -31.18
CA VAL A 64 -2.05 -7.74 -31.27
C VAL A 64 -2.42 -6.28 -31.03
N ILE A 65 -3.48 -5.80 -31.67
CA ILE A 65 -3.96 -4.41 -31.51
C ILE A 65 -4.61 -4.22 -30.14
N GLY A 66 -5.36 -5.21 -29.66
CA GLY A 66 -5.97 -5.19 -28.33
C GLY A 66 -4.97 -5.04 -27.18
N PHE A 67 -3.77 -5.62 -27.28
CA PHE A 67 -2.70 -5.44 -26.30
C PHE A 67 -1.80 -4.23 -26.55
N GLY A 68 -1.74 -3.73 -27.79
CA GLY A 68 -0.98 -2.51 -28.12
C GLY A 68 -1.54 -1.26 -27.43
N VAL A 69 -2.87 -1.14 -27.35
CA VAL A 69 -3.54 0.03 -26.77
C VAL A 69 -3.19 0.24 -25.29
N PRO A 70 -3.28 -0.77 -24.38
CA PRO A 70 -2.82 -0.63 -22.99
C PRO A 70 -1.34 -0.25 -22.84
N VAL A 71 -0.47 -0.79 -23.71
CA VAL A 71 0.97 -0.49 -23.67
C VAL A 71 1.22 0.97 -24.03
N ALA A 72 0.60 1.46 -25.11
CA ALA A 72 0.71 2.86 -25.52
C ALA A 72 0.18 3.81 -24.44
N LEU A 73 -0.96 3.48 -23.83
CA LEU A 73 -1.52 4.26 -22.73
C LEU A 73 -0.59 4.30 -21.51
N MET A 74 0.07 3.19 -21.18
CA MET A 74 1.00 3.16 -20.05
C MET A 74 2.26 3.98 -20.32
N VAL A 75 2.80 3.94 -21.54
CA VAL A 75 3.93 4.81 -21.95
C VAL A 75 3.53 6.28 -21.87
N LEU A 76 2.35 6.63 -22.38
CA LEU A 76 1.82 8.00 -22.29
C LEU A 76 1.68 8.46 -20.84
N SER A 77 1.12 7.61 -19.98
CA SER A 77 0.98 7.90 -18.55
C SER A 77 2.33 8.14 -17.87
N ALA A 78 3.35 7.32 -18.18
CA ALA A 78 4.69 7.49 -17.65
C ALA A 78 5.32 8.83 -18.09
N VAL A 79 5.16 9.21 -19.36
CA VAL A 79 5.66 10.50 -19.88
C VAL A 79 4.99 11.67 -19.16
N LEU A 80 3.68 11.64 -19.00
CA LEU A 80 2.94 12.69 -18.27
C LEU A 80 3.38 12.79 -16.80
N PHE A 81 3.61 11.66 -16.15
CA PHE A 81 4.12 11.63 -14.77
C PHE A 81 5.52 12.25 -14.66
N LEU A 82 6.41 11.97 -15.62
CA LEU A 82 7.75 12.55 -15.65
C LEU A 82 7.72 14.06 -15.90
N ILE A 83 6.84 14.53 -16.79
CA ILE A 83 6.65 15.97 -17.04
C ILE A 83 6.09 16.68 -15.80
N GLY A 84 5.20 16.02 -15.04
CA GLY A 84 4.65 16.53 -13.78
C GLY A 84 5.62 16.47 -12.59
N SER A 85 6.74 15.75 -12.71
CA SER A 85 7.73 15.55 -11.64
C SER A 85 8.20 16.80 -10.88
N PRO A 86 8.45 17.97 -11.51
CA PRO A 86 8.88 19.16 -10.78
C PRO A 86 7.80 19.80 -9.91
N ALA A 87 6.52 19.48 -10.14
CA ALA A 87 5.39 19.99 -9.35
C ALA A 87 5.02 19.10 -8.15
N TYR A 88 5.70 17.95 -7.97
CA TYR A 88 5.37 17.01 -6.89
C TYR A 88 6.05 17.36 -5.56
N VAL A 89 5.31 17.15 -4.46
CA VAL A 89 5.79 17.33 -3.10
C VAL A 89 6.62 16.10 -2.75
N ARG A 90 7.93 16.29 -2.57
CA ARG A 90 8.84 15.20 -2.23
C ARG A 90 8.84 14.99 -0.72
N VAL A 91 8.12 13.98 -0.26
CA VAL A 91 8.19 13.53 1.13
C VAL A 91 9.55 12.84 1.36
N PRO A 92 10.35 13.24 2.37
CA PRO A 92 11.59 12.54 2.69
C PRO A 92 11.28 11.09 3.08
N GLY A 93 12.02 10.14 2.51
CA GLY A 93 11.75 8.71 2.72
C GLY A 93 12.04 8.29 4.15
N ASP A 94 10.99 8.01 4.91
CA ASP A 94 11.12 7.36 6.22
C ASP A 94 11.58 5.91 6.06
N SER A 95 12.50 5.50 6.94
CA SER A 95 13.06 4.14 6.97
C SER A 95 11.93 3.10 7.03
N THR A 96 11.86 2.28 5.99
CA THR A 96 10.65 1.60 5.52
C THR A 96 10.11 0.58 6.54
N LEU A 97 8.79 0.47 6.65
CA LEU A 97 8.06 -0.53 7.45
C LEU A 97 8.55 -1.98 7.22
N LEU A 98 9.00 -2.28 6.00
CA LEU A 98 9.57 -3.57 5.63
C LEU A 98 10.87 -3.89 6.38
N THR A 99 11.71 -2.88 6.64
CA THR A 99 12.93 -3.00 7.43
C THR A 99 12.62 -3.30 8.89
N SER A 100 11.59 -2.64 9.44
CA SER A 100 11.08 -2.92 10.79
C SER A 100 10.53 -4.34 10.87
N PHE A 101 9.70 -4.74 9.92
CA PHE A 101 9.14 -6.09 9.84
C PHE A 101 10.24 -7.16 9.71
N GLY A 102 11.23 -6.93 8.84
CA GLY A 102 12.40 -7.79 8.70
C GLY A 102 13.19 -7.92 10.00
N ARG A 103 13.40 -6.82 10.74
CA ARG A 103 14.06 -6.86 12.06
C ARG A 103 13.28 -7.69 13.08
N VAL A 104 11.96 -7.56 13.12
CA VAL A 104 11.11 -8.33 14.04
C VAL A 104 11.10 -9.81 13.66
N VAL A 105 11.01 -10.14 12.37
CA VAL A 105 11.08 -11.53 11.91
C VAL A 105 12.44 -12.15 12.23
N VAL A 106 13.54 -11.46 11.94
CA VAL A 106 14.90 -11.91 12.25
C VAL A 106 15.11 -12.03 13.75
N GLY A 107 14.65 -11.06 14.53
CA GLY A 107 14.71 -11.09 16.00
C GLY A 107 13.92 -12.26 16.60
N ALA A 108 12.70 -12.47 16.11
CA ALA A 108 11.87 -13.60 16.52
C ALA A 108 12.49 -14.94 16.13
N TRP A 109 13.08 -15.05 14.93
CA TRP A 109 13.76 -16.27 14.46
C TRP A 109 14.99 -16.60 15.28
N ARG A 110 15.81 -15.57 15.57
CA ARG A 110 17.02 -15.69 16.38
C ARG A 110 16.72 -16.04 17.85
N ASN A 111 15.58 -15.58 18.36
CA ASN A 111 15.15 -15.83 19.75
C ASN A 111 14.28 -17.09 19.91
N ARG A 112 14.01 -17.89 18.87
CA ARG A 112 13.18 -19.12 18.98
C ARG A 112 13.78 -20.20 19.89
N GLY A 113 15.09 -20.18 20.09
CA GLY A 113 15.80 -21.14 20.94
C GLY A 113 15.99 -20.69 22.39
N LEU A 114 15.53 -19.49 22.75
CA LEU A 114 15.67 -18.98 24.11
C LEU A 114 14.52 -19.49 24.97
N THR A 115 14.85 -20.25 26.01
CA THR A 115 13.90 -20.59 27.07
C THR A 115 13.43 -19.30 27.72
N VAL A 116 12.13 -19.04 27.67
CA VAL A 116 11.51 -17.87 28.30
C VAL A 116 11.90 -17.85 29.77
N PRO A 117 12.47 -16.75 30.31
CA PRO A 117 12.87 -16.73 31.71
C PRO A 117 11.67 -17.03 32.61
N PRO A 118 11.86 -17.80 33.70
CA PRO A 118 10.81 -18.04 34.67
C PRO A 118 10.21 -16.72 35.15
N ARG A 119 8.91 -16.77 35.44
CA ARG A 119 7.99 -15.67 35.78
C ARG A 119 8.40 -14.80 37.01
N ASP A 120 9.60 -15.00 37.54
CA ASP A 120 10.08 -14.51 38.84
C ASP A 120 11.47 -13.83 38.77
N SER A 121 11.91 -13.42 37.56
CA SER A 121 13.13 -12.62 37.42
C SER A 121 12.81 -11.23 36.89
N ASP A 122 12.69 -10.29 37.82
CA ASP A 122 12.46 -8.85 37.63
C ASP A 122 13.67 -8.13 37.03
N ARG A 123 14.37 -8.76 36.08
CA ARG A 123 15.55 -8.17 35.43
C ARG A 123 15.11 -7.46 34.16
N TRP A 124 14.66 -6.23 34.34
CA TRP A 124 14.40 -5.27 33.28
C TRP A 124 15.68 -4.99 32.49
N VAL A 125 15.74 -5.44 31.24
CA VAL A 125 16.66 -4.85 30.26
C VAL A 125 15.95 -3.60 29.74
N CYS A 126 16.23 -2.45 30.37
CA CYS A 126 15.75 -1.15 29.90
C CYS A 126 16.41 -0.80 28.56
N GLY A 127 15.83 -1.32 27.47
CA GLY A 127 15.82 -0.63 26.19
C GLY A 127 14.64 0.34 26.20
N GLN A 128 14.93 1.62 26.02
CA GLN A 128 14.01 2.75 26.08
C GLN A 128 12.64 2.48 25.41
N GLU A 129 11.57 2.64 26.21
CA GLU A 129 10.21 3.03 25.81
C GLU A 129 9.42 2.07 24.87
N SER A 130 9.01 0.89 25.37
CA SER A 130 7.84 0.21 24.82
C SER A 130 6.86 -0.19 25.92
N LYS A 131 5.72 0.52 25.98
CA LYS A 131 4.54 0.18 26.79
C LYS A 131 4.23 -1.30 26.69
N LEU A 132 4.28 -2.00 27.82
CA LEU A 132 3.98 -3.42 27.96
C LEU A 132 2.47 -3.65 27.75
N VAL A 133 2.04 -4.00 26.53
CA VAL A 133 0.65 -4.42 26.27
C VAL A 133 0.52 -5.88 26.71
N ARG A 134 -0.27 -6.12 27.78
CA ARG A 134 -0.69 -7.45 28.21
C ARG A 134 -1.43 -8.18 27.06
N PRO A 135 -1.03 -9.40 26.68
CA PRO A 135 -1.87 -10.27 25.87
C PRO A 135 -3.08 -10.72 26.72
N THR A 136 -4.29 -10.46 26.23
CA THR A 136 -5.54 -10.79 26.93
C THR A 136 -5.89 -12.27 26.75
N ASP A 137 -6.04 -13.01 27.85
CA ASP A 137 -6.35 -14.45 27.95
C ASP A 137 -7.79 -14.85 27.51
N LYS A 138 -8.38 -14.18 26.53
CA LYS A 138 -9.82 -14.33 26.23
C LYS A 138 -10.19 -15.55 25.36
N TRP A 139 -9.22 -16.25 24.78
CA TRP A 139 -9.49 -17.25 23.73
C TRP A 139 -9.33 -18.72 24.14
N ARG A 140 -9.32 -19.03 25.44
CA ARG A 140 -9.15 -20.40 25.93
C ARG A 140 -10.41 -21.29 25.87
N TYR A 141 -11.51 -20.83 25.25
CA TYR A 141 -12.79 -21.56 25.22
C TYR A 141 -13.20 -22.13 23.85
N ILE A 142 -12.34 -22.09 22.82
CA ILE A 142 -12.68 -22.59 21.47
C ILE A 142 -12.23 -24.05 21.23
N TYR A 143 -11.56 -24.68 22.20
CA TYR A 143 -11.14 -26.08 22.12
C TYR A 143 -11.54 -26.84 23.39
N ILE A 144 -12.85 -27.05 23.59
CA ILE A 144 -13.42 -28.20 24.30
C ILE A 144 -14.52 -28.77 23.41
#